data_AF-L5NGB8-F1
#
_entry.id   AF-L5NGB8-F1
#
_cell.length_a   1.000
_cell.length_b   1.000
_cell.length_c   1.000
_cell.angle_alpha   90.00
_cell.angle_beta   90.00
_cell.angle_gamma   90.00
#
_symmetry.space_group_name_H-M   'P 1'
#
loop_
_entity.id
_entity.type
_entity.pdbx_description
1 polymer ?
#
loop_
_entity_poly.entity_id
_entity_poly.type
_entity_poly.pdbx_seq_one_letter_code
_entity_poly.pdbx_strand_id
1 'polypeptide(L)'
;MSSAKEELDRTLEDIDIPEKLLRRNPTVDPVEQNTLYRLVMKNPERWVIGENTAEYSYDKLMRITQQLNQVFKFTKDDEYGIDPPNRETKHGALEPIVVVANQWLRGETYKSMIDSRQANVGDENLSKCIRTILDLVNDDVRFILVKYYGMLVDMLEESDYEMGKWASNFDQMLEMGSMNFGELRLMSKGVDRSVALQLRIPPNVDDVEDFLETRRGKLPEFFTRHLESQGVL
;
A
#
# COMPACT_ATOMS: atom_id res chain seq x y z
N MET A 1 41.69 -2.27 11.48
CA MET A 1 40.41 -1.75 11.98
C MET A 1 40.05 -0.34 11.45
N SER A 2 40.90 0.32 10.63
CA SER A 2 40.65 1.68 10.07
C SER A 2 39.70 1.70 8.85
N SER A 3 39.78 0.68 7.97
CA SER A 3 39.12 0.67 6.66
C SER A 3 37.59 0.76 6.71
N ALA A 4 36.95 -0.01 7.61
CA ALA A 4 35.49 -0.05 7.68
C ALA A 4 34.87 1.25 8.22
N LYS A 5 35.61 1.98 9.05
CA LYS A 5 35.15 3.27 9.59
C LYS A 5 35.29 4.38 8.54
N GLU A 6 36.39 4.39 7.80
CA GLU A 6 36.61 5.31 6.68
C GLU A 6 35.63 5.07 5.52
N GLU A 7 35.27 3.82 5.23
CA GLU A 7 34.21 3.50 4.25
C GLU A 7 32.83 3.93 4.73
N LEU A 8 32.52 3.74 6.02
CA LEU A 8 31.27 4.20 6.61
C LEU A 8 31.16 5.73 6.58
N ASP A 9 32.21 6.43 7.00
CA ASP A 9 32.27 7.90 7.02
C ASP A 9 32.12 8.48 5.59
N ARG A 10 32.76 7.87 4.58
CA ARG A 10 32.56 8.27 3.16
C ARG A 10 31.16 8.00 2.64
N THR A 11 30.55 6.87 3.04
CA THR A 11 29.17 6.54 2.63
C THR A 11 28.16 7.50 3.26
N LEU A 12 28.46 7.99 4.47
CA LEU A 12 27.65 8.98 5.19
C LEU A 12 27.84 10.41 4.67
N GLU A 13 29.01 10.76 4.13
CA GLU A 13 29.28 12.08 3.50
C GLU A 13 28.40 12.34 2.26
N ASP A 14 27.93 11.29 1.58
CA ASP A 14 27.09 11.35 0.37
C ASP A 14 25.59 11.08 0.65
N ILE A 15 25.11 11.28 1.88
CA ILE A 15 23.69 11.14 2.23
C ILE A 15 22.99 12.51 2.18
N ASP A 16 22.11 12.70 1.19
CA ASP A 16 21.33 13.93 1.00
C ASP A 16 19.98 13.88 1.72
N ILE A 17 19.47 12.67 2.00
CA ILE A 17 18.18 12.49 2.67
C ILE A 17 18.19 13.09 4.08
N PRO A 18 17.20 13.93 4.44
CA PRO A 18 17.09 14.50 5.78
C PRO A 18 17.00 13.43 6.88
N GLU A 19 17.71 13.67 8.00
CA GLU A 19 17.72 12.76 9.14
C GLU A 19 16.31 12.43 9.66
N LYS A 20 15.40 13.40 9.61
CA LYS A 20 13.99 13.20 10.01
C LYS A 20 13.30 12.10 9.20
N LEU A 21 13.62 11.97 7.90
CA LEU A 21 13.04 10.93 7.03
C LEU A 21 13.69 9.57 7.30
N LEU A 22 15.02 9.53 7.46
CA LEU A 22 15.75 8.31 7.84
C LEU A 22 15.20 7.70 9.13
N ARG A 23 14.88 8.55 10.12
CA ARG A 23 14.35 8.11 11.42
C ARG A 23 12.91 7.58 11.35
N ARG A 24 12.13 7.89 10.32
CA ARG A 24 10.77 7.33 10.13
C ARG A 24 10.84 5.85 9.73
N ASN A 25 11.92 5.43 9.05
CA ASN A 25 12.09 4.08 8.52
C ASN A 25 13.45 3.47 8.90
N PRO A 26 13.75 3.30 10.20
CA PRO A 26 15.09 2.94 10.68
C PRO A 26 15.50 1.50 10.35
N THR A 27 14.58 0.66 9.86
CA THR A 27 14.83 -0.74 9.50
C THR A 27 15.22 -0.92 8.03
N VAL A 28 15.25 0.17 7.25
CA VAL A 28 15.63 0.17 5.83
C VAL A 28 17.04 0.74 5.69
N ASP A 29 17.83 0.20 4.76
CA ASP A 29 19.19 0.67 4.52
C ASP A 29 19.20 2.18 4.19
N PRO A 30 19.95 3.02 4.94
CA PRO A 30 20.04 4.46 4.68
C PRO A 30 20.49 4.82 3.26
N VAL A 31 21.32 3.98 2.62
CA VAL A 31 21.81 4.19 1.25
C VAL A 31 20.67 3.97 0.24
N GLU A 32 19.83 2.96 0.46
CA GLU A 32 18.65 2.71 -0.38
C GLU A 32 17.61 3.82 -0.20
N GLN A 33 17.37 4.25 1.05
CA GLN A 33 16.51 5.40 1.34
C GLN A 33 17.01 6.68 0.64
N ASN A 34 18.32 6.96 0.72
CA ASN A 34 18.96 8.09 0.05
C ASN A 34 18.83 7.99 -1.48
N THR A 35 18.94 6.79 -2.02
CA THR A 35 18.77 6.53 -3.46
C THR A 35 17.35 6.87 -3.90
N LEU A 36 16.32 6.39 -3.18
CA LEU A 36 14.94 6.76 -3.46
C LEU A 36 14.74 8.27 -3.35
N TYR A 37 15.22 8.88 -2.26
CA TYR A 37 15.08 10.31 -2.01
C TYR A 37 15.60 11.16 -3.17
N ARG A 38 16.83 10.88 -3.65
CA ARG A 38 17.41 11.57 -4.82
C ARG A 38 16.55 11.41 -6.08
N LEU A 39 16.02 10.21 -6.30
CA LEU A 39 15.18 9.93 -7.48
C LEU A 39 13.82 10.66 -7.40
N VAL A 40 13.24 10.75 -6.20
CA VAL A 40 11.98 11.48 -5.95
C VAL A 40 12.22 12.98 -6.12
N MET A 41 13.23 13.55 -5.44
CA MET A 41 13.55 14.98 -5.53
C MET A 41 13.84 15.45 -6.97
N LYS A 42 14.44 14.58 -7.79
CA LYS A 42 14.74 14.90 -9.19
C LYS A 42 13.49 15.02 -10.07
N ASN A 43 12.44 14.24 -9.80
CA ASN A 43 11.22 14.24 -10.60
C ASN A 43 10.04 13.67 -9.79
N PRO A 44 9.47 14.44 -8.86
CA PRO A 44 8.48 13.93 -7.90
C PRO A 44 7.19 13.46 -8.59
N GLU A 45 6.73 14.18 -9.63
CA GLU A 45 5.52 13.85 -10.41
C GLU A 45 5.52 12.42 -10.95
N ARG A 46 6.69 11.88 -11.32
CA ARG A 46 6.81 10.50 -11.83
C ARG A 46 6.54 9.44 -10.79
N TRP A 47 6.56 9.77 -9.51
CA TRP A 47 6.33 8.84 -8.42
C TRP A 47 4.90 8.91 -7.88
N VAL A 48 4.08 9.81 -8.40
CA VAL A 48 2.68 9.96 -8.01
C VAL A 48 1.83 8.91 -8.73
N ILE A 49 1.12 8.09 -7.96
CA ILE A 49 0.21 7.06 -8.49
C ILE A 49 -1.06 7.69 -9.10
N GLY A 50 -1.52 8.81 -8.56
CA GLY A 50 -2.64 9.60 -9.07
C GLY A 50 -3.07 10.62 -8.03
N GLU A 51 -3.84 11.63 -8.41
CA GLU A 51 -4.40 12.62 -7.48
C GLU A 51 -5.84 12.28 -7.03
N ASN A 52 -6.42 11.22 -7.60
CA ASN A 52 -7.74 10.71 -7.30
C ASN A 52 -7.92 9.31 -7.89
N THR A 53 -9.02 8.65 -7.52
CA THR A 53 -9.35 7.29 -8.01
C THR A 53 -9.48 7.20 -9.53
N ALA A 54 -9.82 8.30 -10.24
CA ALA A 54 -9.94 8.28 -11.70
C ALA A 54 -8.57 8.32 -12.41
N GLU A 55 -7.56 8.91 -11.79
CA GLU A 55 -6.19 8.96 -12.30
C GLU A 55 -5.34 7.74 -11.94
N TYR A 56 -5.78 6.98 -10.92
CA TYR A 56 -5.19 5.69 -10.56
C TYR A 56 -5.32 4.68 -11.71
N SER A 57 -4.24 3.94 -11.97
CA SER A 57 -4.29 2.79 -12.89
C SER A 57 -3.37 1.67 -12.44
N TYR A 58 -3.68 0.46 -12.89
CA TYR A 58 -2.84 -0.71 -12.68
C TYR A 58 -1.43 -0.50 -13.24
N ASP A 59 -1.31 0.08 -14.44
CA ASP A 59 -0.01 0.30 -15.09
C ASP A 59 0.87 1.27 -14.30
N LYS A 60 0.28 2.31 -13.69
CA LYS A 60 1.02 3.21 -12.80
C LYS A 60 1.46 2.50 -11.53
N LEU A 61 0.58 1.71 -10.91
CA LEU A 61 0.92 0.92 -9.73
C LEU A 61 2.06 -0.06 -10.04
N MET A 62 1.98 -0.80 -11.15
CA MET A 62 3.02 -1.73 -11.58
C MET A 62 4.36 -1.01 -11.78
N ARG A 63 4.37 0.05 -12.60
CA ARG A 63 5.59 0.82 -12.89
C ARG A 63 6.24 1.34 -11.61
N ILE A 64 5.48 1.96 -10.71
CA ILE A 64 6.06 2.53 -9.48
C ILE A 64 6.54 1.42 -8.56
N THR A 65 5.82 0.31 -8.44
CA THR A 65 6.26 -0.84 -7.62
C THR A 65 7.54 -1.47 -8.17
N GLN A 66 7.69 -1.56 -9.50
CA GLN A 66 8.94 -1.97 -10.15
C GLN A 66 10.10 -1.01 -9.86
N GLN A 67 9.84 0.30 -9.90
CA GLN A 67 10.85 1.31 -9.57
C GLN A 67 11.28 1.23 -8.11
N LEU A 68 10.34 1.03 -7.19
CA LEU A 68 10.65 0.77 -5.77
C LEU A 68 11.46 -0.52 -5.62
N ASN A 69 11.10 -1.59 -6.33
CA ASN A 69 11.83 -2.85 -6.27
C ASN A 69 13.24 -2.76 -6.89
N GLN A 70 13.47 -1.87 -7.87
CA GLN A 70 14.82 -1.59 -8.37
C GLN A 70 15.72 -0.95 -7.30
N VAL A 71 15.16 -0.14 -6.41
CA VAL A 71 15.89 0.50 -5.32
C VAL A 71 16.13 -0.48 -4.18
N PHE A 72 15.06 -1.10 -3.66
CA PHE A 72 15.10 -1.87 -2.41
C PHE A 72 15.23 -3.38 -2.60
N LYS A 73 14.97 -3.88 -3.82
CA LYS A 73 15.10 -5.30 -4.17
C LYS A 73 14.39 -6.22 -3.16
N PHE A 74 13.16 -5.86 -2.77
CA PHE A 74 12.39 -6.60 -1.78
C PHE A 74 11.80 -7.90 -2.32
N THR A 75 11.72 -8.08 -3.64
CA THR A 75 11.20 -9.30 -4.28
C THR A 75 11.80 -9.59 -5.65
N LYS A 76 11.50 -10.77 -6.21
CA LYS A 76 11.93 -11.15 -7.56
C LYS A 76 11.14 -10.36 -8.60
N ASP A 77 11.84 -9.86 -9.60
CA ASP A 77 11.26 -9.17 -10.75
C ASP A 77 12.01 -9.61 -12.01
N ASP A 78 11.36 -10.46 -12.81
CA ASP A 78 11.93 -11.00 -14.03
C ASP A 78 12.11 -9.94 -15.13
N GLU A 79 11.32 -8.85 -15.11
CA GLU A 79 11.41 -7.78 -16.11
C GLU A 79 12.73 -7.01 -15.98
N TYR A 80 13.19 -6.79 -14.75
CA TYR A 80 14.43 -6.07 -14.44
C TYR A 80 15.58 -6.98 -14.02
N GLY A 81 15.40 -8.32 -14.07
CA GLY A 81 16.43 -9.28 -13.69
C GLY A 81 16.82 -9.22 -12.21
N ILE A 82 15.88 -8.85 -11.34
CA ILE A 82 16.09 -8.73 -9.90
C ILE A 82 15.73 -10.06 -9.26
N ASP A 83 16.69 -10.69 -8.59
CA ASP A 83 16.46 -11.87 -7.75
C ASP A 83 17.31 -11.76 -6.48
N PRO A 84 16.78 -11.12 -5.42
CA PRO A 84 17.55 -10.86 -4.22
C PRO A 84 17.74 -12.19 -3.44
N PRO A 85 18.93 -12.44 -2.86
CA PRO A 85 19.19 -13.66 -2.11
C PRO A 85 18.30 -13.80 -0.87
N ASN A 86 17.93 -12.66 -0.26
CA ASN A 86 17.02 -12.58 0.86
C ASN A 86 15.81 -11.76 0.43
N ARG A 87 14.74 -12.44 0.01
CA ARG A 87 13.46 -11.78 -0.32
C ARG A 87 12.76 -11.39 0.98
N GLU A 88 12.23 -10.17 1.02
CA GLU A 88 11.35 -9.75 2.11
C GLU A 88 9.92 -10.29 1.92
N THR A 89 9.52 -10.53 0.67
CA THR A 89 8.18 -11.04 0.34
C THR A 89 8.09 -12.56 0.43
N LYS A 90 6.89 -13.07 0.73
CA LYS A 90 6.63 -14.52 0.82
C LYS A 90 6.34 -15.15 -0.54
N HIS A 91 5.65 -14.45 -1.43
CA HIS A 91 5.19 -15.02 -2.72
C HIS A 91 6.11 -14.75 -3.91
N GLY A 92 7.30 -14.24 -3.63
CA GLY A 92 8.48 -14.41 -4.45
C GLY A 92 8.57 -13.54 -5.69
N ALA A 93 7.49 -13.35 -6.44
CA ALA A 93 7.46 -12.56 -7.67
C ALA A 93 6.61 -11.28 -7.53
N LEU A 94 7.07 -10.20 -8.16
CA LEU A 94 6.45 -8.88 -8.10
C LEU A 94 5.03 -8.85 -8.66
N GLU A 95 4.80 -9.45 -9.83
CA GLU A 95 3.54 -9.31 -10.55
C GLU A 95 2.32 -9.83 -9.75
N PRO A 96 2.34 -11.05 -9.16
CA PRO A 96 1.26 -11.50 -8.28
C PRO A 96 0.96 -10.56 -7.11
N ILE A 97 1.99 -9.92 -6.55
CA ILE A 97 1.85 -8.96 -5.45
C ILE A 97 1.10 -7.72 -5.94
N VAL A 98 1.49 -7.16 -7.10
CA VAL A 98 0.84 -5.98 -7.69
C VAL A 98 -0.59 -6.27 -8.13
N VAL A 99 -0.86 -7.46 -8.69
CA VAL A 99 -2.22 -7.89 -9.05
C VAL A 99 -3.11 -7.90 -7.82
N VAL A 100 -2.68 -8.56 -6.73
CA VAL A 100 -3.46 -8.62 -5.48
C VAL A 100 -3.58 -7.24 -4.84
N ALA A 101 -2.54 -6.42 -4.86
CA ALA A 101 -2.60 -5.04 -4.37
C ALA A 101 -3.67 -4.22 -5.11
N ASN A 102 -3.75 -4.34 -6.43
CA ASN A 102 -4.76 -3.65 -7.22
C ASN A 102 -6.20 -4.13 -6.91
N GLN A 103 -6.41 -5.45 -6.73
CA GLN A 103 -7.70 -5.99 -6.30
C GLN A 103 -8.08 -5.49 -4.90
N TRP A 104 -7.10 -5.50 -3.99
CA TRP A 104 -7.24 -5.03 -2.61
C TRP A 104 -7.64 -3.55 -2.55
N LEU A 105 -6.94 -2.68 -3.27
CA LEU A 105 -7.24 -1.24 -3.37
C LEU A 105 -8.63 -0.96 -3.95
N ARG A 106 -9.09 -1.79 -4.91
CA ARG A 106 -10.42 -1.68 -5.52
C ARG A 106 -11.55 -2.19 -4.61
N GLY A 107 -11.26 -2.57 -3.37
CA GLY A 107 -12.27 -3.05 -2.44
C GLY A 107 -12.74 -4.48 -2.74
N GLU A 108 -11.97 -5.27 -3.49
CA GLU A 108 -12.34 -6.67 -3.71
C GLU A 108 -12.32 -7.46 -2.40
N THR A 109 -13.24 -8.42 -2.29
CA THR A 109 -13.31 -9.32 -1.14
C THR A 109 -12.23 -10.40 -1.27
N TYR A 110 -11.79 -10.97 -0.13
CA TYR A 110 -10.92 -12.15 -0.14
C TYR A 110 -11.47 -13.27 -1.03
N LYS A 111 -12.78 -13.51 -0.97
CA LYS A 111 -13.44 -14.49 -1.84
C LYS A 111 -13.24 -14.19 -3.32
N SER A 112 -13.47 -12.94 -3.75
CA SER A 112 -13.24 -12.51 -5.15
C SER A 112 -11.79 -12.77 -5.59
N MET A 113 -10.82 -12.41 -4.75
CA MET A 113 -9.40 -12.61 -5.04
C MET A 113 -9.01 -14.11 -5.10
N ILE A 114 -9.58 -14.95 -4.21
CA ILE A 114 -9.39 -16.40 -4.21
C ILE A 114 -9.99 -17.03 -5.47
N ASP A 115 -11.23 -16.66 -5.82
CA ASP A 115 -11.94 -17.15 -7.00
C ASP A 115 -11.19 -16.75 -8.27
N SER A 116 -10.72 -15.49 -8.34
CA SER A 116 -9.88 -14.98 -9.42
C SER A 116 -8.59 -15.78 -9.56
N ARG A 117 -7.89 -16.07 -8.45
CA ARG A 117 -6.67 -16.87 -8.48
C ARG A 117 -6.94 -18.29 -8.97
N GLN A 118 -7.98 -18.94 -8.45
CA GLN A 118 -8.33 -20.30 -8.85
C GLN A 118 -8.62 -20.39 -10.36
N ALA A 119 -9.27 -19.38 -10.93
CA ALA A 119 -9.51 -19.30 -12.37
C ALA A 119 -8.22 -19.15 -13.20
N ASN A 120 -7.18 -18.51 -12.66
CA ASN A 120 -5.94 -18.20 -13.40
C ASN A 120 -4.79 -19.19 -13.14
N VAL A 121 -4.79 -19.92 -12.03
CA VAL A 121 -3.69 -20.82 -11.62
C VAL A 121 -4.05 -22.31 -11.81
N GLY A 122 -5.23 -22.63 -12.33
CA GLY A 122 -5.62 -23.99 -12.72
C GLY A 122 -5.83 -24.92 -11.51
N ASP A 123 -5.29 -26.15 -11.58
CA ASP A 123 -5.43 -27.27 -10.60
C ASP A 123 -4.85 -26.99 -9.19
N GLU A 124 -4.61 -25.73 -8.84
CA GLU A 124 -4.22 -25.37 -7.49
C GLU A 124 -5.38 -25.66 -6.51
N ASN A 125 -5.10 -26.46 -5.48
CA ASN A 125 -6.07 -26.75 -4.43
C ASN A 125 -6.57 -25.44 -3.79
N LEU A 126 -7.89 -25.32 -3.61
CA LEU A 126 -8.54 -24.17 -2.96
C LEU A 126 -7.85 -23.75 -1.64
N SER A 127 -7.42 -24.72 -0.82
CA SER A 127 -6.71 -24.43 0.43
C SER A 127 -5.40 -23.68 0.21
N LYS A 128 -4.69 -23.98 -0.89
CA LYS A 128 -3.45 -23.30 -1.28
C LYS A 128 -3.74 -21.92 -1.88
N CYS A 129 -4.80 -21.77 -2.67
CA CYS A 129 -5.28 -20.46 -3.13
C CYS A 129 -5.62 -19.54 -1.94
N ILE A 130 -6.38 -20.04 -0.97
CA ILE A 130 -6.74 -19.31 0.25
C ILE A 130 -5.48 -18.82 0.97
N ARG A 131 -4.55 -19.73 1.30
CA ARG A 131 -3.31 -19.35 2.00
C ARG A 131 -2.52 -18.32 1.22
N THR A 132 -2.35 -18.54 -0.08
CA THR A 132 -1.58 -17.63 -0.94
C THR A 132 -2.18 -16.23 -0.99
N ILE A 133 -3.51 -16.10 -1.11
CA ILE A 133 -4.15 -14.78 -1.09
C ILE A 133 -4.03 -14.13 0.29
N LEU A 134 -4.16 -14.89 1.38
CA LEU A 134 -4.01 -14.33 2.73
C LEU A 134 -2.58 -13.84 2.97
N ASP A 135 -1.58 -14.61 2.59
CA ASP A 135 -0.17 -14.27 2.73
C ASP A 135 0.21 -13.08 1.82
N LEU A 136 -0.24 -13.09 0.55
CA LEU A 136 -0.06 -11.94 -0.37
C LEU A 136 -0.65 -10.66 0.22
N VAL A 137 -1.87 -10.70 0.75
CA VAL A 137 -2.49 -9.50 1.32
C VAL A 137 -1.80 -9.08 2.61
N ASN A 138 -1.59 -10.00 3.56
CA ASN A 138 -1.15 -9.63 4.90
C ASN A 138 0.35 -9.33 4.99
N ASP A 139 1.18 -10.09 4.29
CA ASP A 139 2.63 -9.96 4.37
C ASP A 139 3.18 -9.10 3.22
N ASP A 140 2.72 -9.33 1.99
CA ASP A 140 3.33 -8.64 0.85
C ASP A 140 2.68 -7.27 0.60
N VAL A 141 1.35 -7.17 0.58
CA VAL A 141 0.65 -5.89 0.33
C VAL A 141 0.64 -5.02 1.58
N ARG A 142 0.04 -5.48 2.68
CA ARG A 142 -0.21 -4.67 3.89
C ARG A 142 1.05 -4.39 4.71
N PHE A 143 2.13 -5.13 4.48
CA PHE A 143 3.38 -4.93 5.19
C PHE A 143 4.49 -4.45 4.26
N ILE A 144 4.89 -5.23 3.24
CA ILE A 144 5.98 -4.82 2.34
C ILE A 144 5.62 -3.61 1.48
N LEU A 145 4.50 -3.63 0.74
CA LEU A 145 4.13 -2.48 -0.08
C LEU A 145 3.81 -1.25 0.77
N VAL A 146 3.07 -1.38 1.87
CA VAL A 146 2.79 -0.25 2.78
C VAL A 146 4.08 0.40 3.28
N LYS A 147 5.08 -0.39 3.69
CA LYS A 147 6.40 0.13 4.10
C LYS A 147 7.06 0.96 3.01
N TYR A 148 7.13 0.45 1.79
CA TYR A 148 7.82 1.12 0.68
C TYR A 148 7.05 2.30 0.10
N TYR A 149 5.71 2.22 0.06
CA TYR A 149 4.86 3.33 -0.34
C TYR A 149 4.78 4.41 0.73
N GLY A 150 4.79 4.06 2.02
CA GLY A 150 4.85 5.04 3.11
C GLY A 150 6.13 5.86 3.04
N MET A 151 7.29 5.22 2.82
CA MET A 151 8.54 5.95 2.54
C MET A 151 8.44 6.86 1.32
N LEU A 152 7.81 6.39 0.25
CA LEU A 152 7.65 7.21 -0.95
C LEU A 152 6.77 8.43 -0.68
N VAL A 153 5.65 8.26 0.02
CA VAL A 153 4.75 9.34 0.44
C VAL A 153 5.53 10.35 1.29
N ASP A 154 6.27 9.89 2.31
CA ASP A 154 7.08 10.75 3.17
C ASP A 154 8.09 11.61 2.37
N MET A 155 8.68 11.05 1.31
CA MET A 155 9.62 11.76 0.45
C MET A 155 8.92 12.70 -0.53
N LEU A 156 7.73 12.36 -1.02
CA LEU A 156 6.92 13.25 -1.85
C LEU A 156 6.45 14.46 -1.05
N GLU A 157 6.06 14.28 0.21
CA GLU A 157 5.70 15.37 1.14
C GLU A 157 6.86 16.34 1.41
N GLU A 158 8.10 15.85 1.39
CA GLU A 158 9.30 16.69 1.56
C GLU A 158 9.69 17.44 0.29
N SER A 159 9.20 17.00 -0.87
CA SER A 159 9.53 17.62 -2.17
C SER A 159 8.74 18.91 -2.41
N ASP A 160 9.13 19.68 -3.42
CA ASP A 160 8.39 20.87 -3.86
C ASP A 160 7.08 20.54 -4.61
N TYR A 161 6.70 19.26 -4.72
CA TYR A 161 5.48 18.83 -5.38
C TYR A 161 4.25 19.04 -4.49
N GLU A 162 3.25 19.76 -5.00
CA GLU A 162 1.96 19.95 -4.31
C GLU A 162 1.13 18.66 -4.39
N MET A 163 1.33 17.78 -3.41
CA MET A 163 0.62 16.51 -3.33
C MET A 163 -0.81 16.68 -2.78
N GLY A 164 -1.80 16.15 -3.49
CA GLY A 164 -3.17 16.12 -3.03
C GLY A 164 -3.39 15.10 -1.90
N LYS A 165 -4.49 15.28 -1.14
CA LYS A 165 -4.87 14.39 -0.04
C LYS A 165 -4.99 12.93 -0.47
N TRP A 166 -5.44 12.66 -1.70
CA TRP A 166 -5.55 11.29 -2.20
C TRP A 166 -4.19 10.62 -2.31
N ALA A 167 -3.22 11.27 -2.96
CA ALA A 167 -1.87 10.75 -3.12
C ALA A 167 -1.16 10.59 -1.77
N SER A 168 -1.37 11.53 -0.85
CA SER A 168 -0.75 11.53 0.48
C SER A 168 -1.26 10.42 1.42
N ASN A 169 -2.33 9.72 1.06
CA ASN A 169 -2.91 8.63 1.88
C ASN A 169 -2.78 7.27 1.17
N PHE A 170 -1.94 7.17 0.14
CA PHE A 170 -1.90 5.96 -0.70
C PHE A 170 -1.39 4.72 0.05
N ASP A 171 -0.42 4.88 0.94
CA ASP A 171 0.06 3.83 1.86
C ASP A 171 -1.06 3.37 2.82
N GLN A 172 -1.85 4.29 3.36
CA GLN A 172 -3.05 3.97 4.16
C GLN A 172 -4.10 3.22 3.34
N MET A 173 -4.31 3.62 2.07
CA MET A 173 -5.23 2.92 1.15
C MET A 173 -4.79 1.48 0.91
N LEU A 174 -3.48 1.23 0.77
CA LEU A 174 -2.91 -0.12 0.68
C LEU A 174 -3.08 -0.89 1.99
N GLU A 175 -2.85 -0.27 3.14
CA GLU A 175 -2.98 -0.92 4.44
C GLU A 175 -4.40 -1.41 4.70
N MET A 176 -5.39 -0.54 4.44
CA MET A 176 -6.80 -0.77 4.74
C MET A 176 -7.58 -1.42 3.59
N GLY A 177 -7.05 -1.38 2.36
CA GLY A 177 -7.64 -2.02 1.19
C GLY A 177 -8.89 -1.32 0.68
N SER A 178 -8.82 -0.01 0.54
CA SER A 178 -9.83 0.80 -0.14
C SER A 178 -9.22 2.14 -0.59
N MET A 179 -9.67 2.65 -1.73
CA MET A 179 -9.36 4.00 -2.21
C MET A 179 -10.43 5.04 -1.81
N ASN A 180 -11.40 4.66 -0.97
CA ASN A 180 -12.53 5.50 -0.58
C ASN A 180 -12.35 6.04 0.85
N PHE A 181 -12.17 7.35 0.98
CA PHE A 181 -11.97 7.98 2.29
C PHE A 181 -13.08 7.73 3.30
N GLY A 182 -14.33 7.58 2.84
CA GLY A 182 -15.43 7.24 3.74
C GLY A 182 -15.27 5.86 4.37
N GLU A 183 -14.81 4.89 3.57
CA GLU A 183 -14.53 3.53 4.04
C GLU A 183 -13.28 3.50 4.93
N LEU A 184 -12.22 4.23 4.57
CA LEU A 184 -11.02 4.39 5.40
C LEU A 184 -11.36 4.98 6.78
N ARG A 185 -12.21 6.01 6.81
CA ARG A 185 -12.68 6.63 8.06
C ARG A 185 -13.40 5.62 8.95
N LEU A 186 -14.27 4.79 8.40
CA LEU A 186 -14.95 3.73 9.16
C LEU A 186 -13.94 2.70 9.70
N MET A 187 -13.01 2.25 8.86
CA MET A 187 -11.99 1.27 9.27
C MET A 187 -11.08 1.82 10.37
N SER A 188 -10.72 3.11 10.30
CA SER A 188 -9.95 3.78 11.36
C SER A 188 -10.69 3.84 12.71
N LYS A 189 -12.02 3.76 12.70
CA LYS A 189 -12.88 3.69 13.88
C LYS A 189 -13.09 2.26 14.39
N GLY A 190 -12.45 1.27 13.79
CA GLY A 190 -12.58 -0.14 14.19
C GLY A 190 -13.71 -0.90 13.49
N VAL A 191 -14.36 -0.31 12.47
CA VAL A 191 -15.31 -1.05 11.63
C VAL A 191 -14.54 -2.03 10.75
N ASP A 192 -14.98 -3.30 10.72
CA ASP A 192 -14.36 -4.31 9.87
C ASP A 192 -14.37 -3.89 8.40
N ARG A 193 -13.26 -4.11 7.67
CA ARG A 193 -13.16 -3.82 6.22
C ARG A 193 -14.34 -4.38 5.44
N SER A 194 -14.73 -5.62 5.72
CA SER A 194 -15.84 -6.28 5.04
C SER A 194 -17.19 -5.58 5.26
N VAL A 195 -17.39 -4.97 6.42
CA VAL A 195 -18.59 -4.18 6.74
C VAL A 195 -18.49 -2.82 6.07
N ALA A 196 -17.36 -2.13 6.19
CA ALA A 196 -17.13 -0.81 5.57
C ALA A 196 -17.42 -0.84 4.06
N LEU A 197 -16.89 -1.84 3.34
CA LEU A 197 -17.12 -2.02 1.90
C LEU A 197 -18.59 -2.31 1.56
N GLN A 198 -19.29 -3.07 2.41
CA GLN A 198 -20.70 -3.43 2.17
C GLN A 198 -21.66 -2.27 2.38
N LEU A 199 -21.26 -1.25 3.15
CA LEU A 199 -22.05 -0.03 3.34
C LEU A 199 -22.11 0.84 2.08
N ARG A 200 -21.21 0.61 1.10
CA ARG A 200 -21.17 1.30 -0.21
C ARG A 200 -21.24 2.81 -0.05
N ILE A 201 -20.33 3.35 0.77
CA ILE A 201 -20.21 4.78 0.99
C ILE A 201 -19.80 5.43 -0.34
N PRO A 202 -20.51 6.44 -0.86
CA PRO A 202 -20.05 7.16 -2.05
C PRO A 202 -18.73 7.88 -1.78
N PRO A 203 -17.83 8.01 -2.78
CA PRO A 203 -16.49 8.58 -2.59
C PRO A 203 -16.47 10.06 -2.18
N ASN A 204 -17.57 10.80 -2.43
CA ASN A 204 -17.68 12.24 -2.16
C ASN A 204 -18.50 12.56 -0.90
N VAL A 205 -18.60 11.60 0.03
CA VAL A 205 -19.27 11.83 1.31
C VAL A 205 -18.28 12.42 2.30
N ASP A 206 -18.52 13.68 2.70
CA ASP A 206 -17.70 14.38 3.70
C ASP A 206 -18.00 13.91 5.13
N ASP A 207 -19.30 13.72 5.43
CA ASP A 207 -19.79 13.24 6.73
C ASP A 207 -20.38 11.83 6.58
N VAL A 208 -19.59 10.83 6.95
CA VAL A 208 -19.96 9.42 6.81
C VAL A 208 -21.03 9.03 7.81
N GLU A 209 -21.00 9.64 8.99
CA GLU A 209 -21.91 9.39 10.09
C GLU A 209 -23.30 9.92 9.76
N ASP A 210 -23.42 11.15 9.27
CA ASP A 210 -24.71 11.69 8.78
C ASP A 210 -25.26 10.86 7.61
N PHE A 211 -24.39 10.45 6.67
CA PHE A 211 -24.78 9.56 5.58
C PHE A 211 -25.33 8.21 6.07
N LEU A 212 -24.74 7.63 7.12
CA LEU A 212 -25.20 6.37 7.68
C LEU A 212 -26.48 6.54 8.49
N GLU A 213 -26.62 7.64 9.25
CA GLU A 213 -27.83 7.90 10.06
C GLU A 213 -29.06 8.10 9.17
N THR A 214 -28.94 8.84 8.06
CA THR A 214 -30.02 8.98 7.05
C THR A 214 -30.41 7.65 6.40
N ARG A 215 -29.57 6.63 6.50
CA ARG A 215 -29.79 5.28 5.96
C ARG A 215 -30.03 4.22 7.02
N ARG A 216 -30.08 4.56 8.31
CA ARG A 216 -30.16 3.61 9.42
C ARG A 216 -31.27 2.58 9.25
N GLY A 217 -32.47 3.01 8.84
CA GLY A 217 -33.61 2.11 8.59
C GLY A 217 -33.46 1.15 7.40
N LYS A 218 -32.42 1.30 6.58
CA LYS A 218 -32.08 0.42 5.45
C LYS A 218 -30.88 -0.48 5.75
N LEU A 219 -30.20 -0.28 6.87
CA LEU A 219 -29.07 -1.10 7.27
C LEU A 219 -29.57 -2.41 7.90
N PRO A 220 -28.96 -3.56 7.60
CA PRO A 220 -29.19 -4.78 8.36
C PRO A 220 -28.96 -4.55 9.86
N GLU A 221 -29.78 -5.17 10.70
CA GLU A 221 -29.72 -4.99 12.16
C GLU A 221 -28.35 -5.34 12.74
N PHE A 222 -27.70 -6.38 12.20
CA PHE A 222 -26.34 -6.76 12.58
C PHE A 222 -25.31 -5.65 12.29
N PHE A 223 -25.40 -4.95 11.15
CA PHE A 223 -24.51 -3.82 10.85
C PHE A 223 -24.79 -2.65 11.76
N THR A 224 -26.06 -2.36 12.04
CA THR A 224 -26.44 -1.27 12.95
C THR A 224 -25.83 -1.49 14.34
N ARG A 225 -26.00 -2.69 14.91
CA ARG A 225 -25.40 -3.05 16.21
C ARG A 225 -23.87 -2.95 16.21
N HIS A 226 -23.22 -3.40 15.14
CA HIS A 226 -21.77 -3.30 15.02
C HIS A 226 -21.32 -1.83 14.95
N LEU A 227 -21.97 -0.99 14.15
CA LEU A 227 -21.64 0.43 14.01
C LEU A 227 -21.87 1.21 15.31
N GLU A 228 -22.95 0.92 16.04
CA GLU A 228 -23.21 1.46 17.38
C GLU A 228 -22.11 1.06 18.36
N SER A 229 -21.65 -0.19 18.32
CA SER A 229 -20.55 -0.65 19.21
C SER A 229 -19.21 0.02 18.92
N GLN A 230 -19.01 0.52 17.69
CA GLN A 230 -17.81 1.28 17.29
C GLN A 230 -18.00 2.81 17.45
N GLY A 231 -19.14 3.27 17.98
CA GLY A 231 -19.43 4.70 18.15
C GLY A 231 -19.53 5.47 16.82
N VAL A 232 -19.96 4.78 15.75
CA VAL A 232 -20.21 5.39 14.44
C VAL A 232 -21.66 5.89 14.33
N LEU A 233 -22.60 5.13 14.92
CA LEU A 233 -24.02 5.43 15.04
C LEU A 233 -24.43 5.59 16.50
#